data_AF-A0A151K1M3-F1
#
_entry.id   AF-A0A151K1M3-F1
#
_cell.length_a   1.000
_cell.length_b   1.000
_cell.length_c   1.000
_cell.angle_alpha   90.00
_cell.angle_beta   90.00
_cell.angle_gamma   90.00
#
_symmetry.space_group_name_H-M   'P 1'
#
loop_
_entity.id
_entity.type
_entity.pdbx_description
1 polymer ?
#
loop_
_entity_poly.entity_id
_entity_poly.type
_entity_poly.pdbx_seq_one_letter_code
_entity_poly.pdbx_strand_id
1 'polypeptide(L)'
;MFCPWNLGTTMRASVHIKMPNLAANKAKLEKVAAKHNLQVRNTHGKHTEAEAGIYDTSNERRLSLTEYQAAKGMSDGIAELIKIGASL
;
A
#
# COMPACT_ATOMS: atom_id res chain seq x y z
N MET A 1 14.13 18.94 5.48
CA MET A 1 14.96 17.75 5.77
C MET A 1 14.58 16.65 4.79
N PHE A 2 15.53 16.08 4.07
CA PHE A 2 15.30 15.02 3.07
C PHE A 2 15.07 13.69 3.80
N CYS A 3 14.01 12.95 3.44
CA CYS A 3 13.68 11.69 4.11
C CYS A 3 14.45 10.52 3.46
N PRO A 4 15.22 9.72 4.23
CA PRO A 4 15.94 8.56 3.70
C PRO A 4 15.04 7.55 2.98
N TRP A 5 13.74 7.50 3.32
CA TRP A 5 12.75 6.61 2.71
C TRP A 5 12.44 6.89 1.25
N ASN A 6 12.82 8.07 0.74
CA ASN A 6 12.60 8.44 -0.65
C ASN A 6 13.84 8.21 -1.55
N LEU A 7 14.91 7.58 -1.05
CA LEU A 7 16.10 7.28 -1.86
C LEU A 7 15.85 6.17 -2.89
N GLY A 8 16.64 6.15 -3.97
CA GLY A 8 16.51 5.20 -5.08
C GLY A 8 15.65 5.76 -6.21
N THR A 9 14.63 5.01 -6.63
CA THR A 9 13.68 5.43 -7.69
C THR A 9 12.86 6.66 -7.32
N THR A 10 12.82 7.02 -6.03
CA THR A 10 11.95 8.05 -5.43
C THR A 10 10.44 7.77 -5.58
N MET A 11 10.07 6.74 -6.32
CA MET A 11 8.70 6.46 -6.77
C MET A 11 7.79 5.98 -5.64
N ARG A 12 6.60 6.60 -5.57
CA ARG A 12 5.46 6.12 -4.78
C ARG A 12 4.25 5.98 -5.68
N ALA A 13 4.09 4.80 -6.26
CA ALA A 13 2.86 4.43 -6.93
C ALA A 13 1.83 4.05 -5.85
N SER A 14 0.62 4.60 -5.93
CA SER A 14 -0.42 4.31 -4.95
C SER A 14 -1.83 4.33 -5.54
N VAL A 15 -2.75 3.69 -4.82
CA VAL A 15 -4.19 3.69 -5.13
C VAL A 15 -4.99 4.04 -3.89
N HIS A 16 -6.10 4.75 -4.09
CA HIS A 16 -7.16 4.84 -3.09
C HIS A 16 -8.10 3.67 -3.29
N ILE A 17 -8.13 2.76 -2.32
CA ILE A 17 -8.90 1.52 -2.43
C ILE A 17 -9.72 1.26 -1.17
N LYS A 18 -10.94 0.77 -1.38
CA LYS A 18 -11.87 0.34 -0.33
C LYS A 18 -11.92 -1.18 -0.31
N MET A 19 -11.64 -1.79 0.83
CA MET A 19 -11.66 -3.25 1.01
C MET A 19 -12.48 -3.60 2.26
N PRO A 20 -13.82 -3.58 2.21
CA PRO A 20 -14.65 -3.65 3.41
C PRO A 20 -14.37 -4.89 4.28
N ASN A 21 -14.23 -6.07 3.67
CA ASN A 21 -14.04 -7.33 4.38
C ASN A 21 -12.64 -7.45 5.01
N LEU A 22 -11.60 -7.03 4.28
CA LEU A 22 -10.21 -7.08 4.77
C LEU A 22 -9.90 -5.92 5.73
N ALA A 23 -10.47 -4.74 5.51
CA ALA A 23 -10.31 -3.55 6.34
C ALA A 23 -11.08 -3.59 7.65
N ALA A 24 -12.09 -4.48 7.77
CA ALA A 24 -12.76 -4.75 9.04
C ALA A 24 -11.76 -5.09 10.16
N ASN A 25 -10.60 -5.65 9.80
CA ASN A 25 -9.46 -5.77 10.69
C ASN A 25 -8.23 -5.09 10.06
N LYS A 26 -8.00 -3.82 10.41
CA LYS A 26 -6.87 -3.02 9.92
C LYS A 26 -5.51 -3.68 10.16
N ALA A 27 -5.30 -4.32 11.31
CA ALA A 27 -4.05 -5.02 11.59
C ALA A 27 -3.80 -6.20 10.64
N LYS A 28 -4.87 -6.90 10.24
CA LYS A 28 -4.81 -7.95 9.22
C LYS A 28 -4.49 -7.36 7.84
N LEU A 29 -5.14 -6.27 7.45
CA LEU A 29 -4.86 -5.57 6.21
C LEU A 29 -3.38 -5.14 6.11
N GLU A 30 -2.86 -4.49 7.15
CA GLU A 30 -1.45 -4.05 7.22
C GLU A 30 -0.49 -5.23 7.16
N LYS A 31 -0.79 -6.33 7.87
CA LYS A 31 0.04 -7.53 7.87
C LYS A 31 0.08 -8.22 6.51
N VAL A 32 -1.04 -8.24 5.78
CA VAL A 32 -1.08 -8.81 4.42
C VAL A 32 -0.36 -7.88 3.45
N ALA A 33 -0.63 -6.58 3.49
CA ALA A 33 0.03 -5.58 2.65
C ALA A 33 1.57 -5.60 2.82
N ALA A 34 2.06 -5.71 4.07
CA ALA A 34 3.49 -5.79 4.36
C ALA A 34 4.17 -7.00 3.70
N LYS A 35 3.48 -8.16 3.59
CA LYS A 35 4.01 -9.33 2.87
C LYS A 35 4.26 -9.06 1.39
N HIS A 36 3.52 -8.11 0.81
CA HIS A 36 3.65 -7.69 -0.58
C HIS A 36 4.49 -6.42 -0.76
N ASN A 37 5.25 -5.99 0.26
CA ASN A 37 6.02 -4.75 0.27
C ASN A 37 5.15 -3.50 0.02
N LEU A 38 3.91 -3.53 0.51
CA LEU A 38 2.98 -2.42 0.42
C LEU A 38 2.81 -1.73 1.78
N GLN A 39 2.73 -0.40 1.75
CA GLN A 39 2.41 0.44 2.89
C GLN A 39 0.98 0.96 2.76
N VAL A 40 0.19 0.71 3.80
CA VAL A 40 -1.18 1.22 3.94
C VAL A 40 -1.14 2.52 4.76
N ARG A 41 -1.80 3.56 4.26
CA ARG A 41 -2.01 4.85 4.94
C ARG A 41 -3.50 5.18 4.93
N ASN A 42 -3.91 6.00 5.89
CA ASN A 42 -5.27 6.54 5.87
C ASN A 42 -5.40 7.57 4.74
N THR A 43 -6.64 7.90 4.36
CA THR A 43 -6.99 8.61 3.12
C THR A 43 -6.34 9.99 2.98
N HIS A 44 -6.12 10.69 4.09
CA HIS A 44 -5.45 11.99 4.12
C HIS A 44 -3.98 11.88 4.61
N GLY A 45 -3.37 10.70 4.48
CA GLY A 45 -1.97 10.43 4.82
C GLY A 45 -1.76 9.77 6.18
N LYS A 46 -0.49 9.68 6.61
CA LYS A 46 -0.03 8.87 7.76
C LYS A 46 -0.65 9.27 9.12
N HIS A 47 -1.32 10.41 9.24
CA HIS A 47 -1.75 11.00 10.52
C HIS A 47 -3.24 11.38 10.59
N THR A 48 -4.07 10.88 9.68
CA THR A 48 -5.51 11.23 9.60
C THR A 48 -6.36 9.98 9.74
N GLU A 49 -7.62 10.04 10.15
CA GLU A 49 -8.48 8.85 10.13
C GLU A 49 -8.84 8.46 8.69
N ALA A 50 -9.10 7.17 8.44
CA ALA A 50 -9.54 6.72 7.12
C ALA A 50 -11.00 7.14 6.92
N GLU A 51 -11.26 8.06 5.99
CA GLU A 51 -12.62 8.40 5.62
C GLU A 51 -13.26 7.21 4.88
N ALA A 52 -14.43 6.80 5.35
CA ALA A 52 -15.28 5.80 4.70
C ALA A 52 -14.62 4.43 4.38
N GLY A 53 -13.56 4.06 5.10
CA GLY A 53 -12.82 2.82 4.88
C GLY A 53 -11.98 2.81 3.60
N ILE A 54 -11.57 3.99 3.11
CA ILE A 54 -10.69 4.16 1.95
C ILE A 54 -9.25 4.33 2.45
N TYR A 55 -8.32 3.56 1.89
CA TYR A 55 -6.90 3.59 2.25
C TYR A 55 -6.02 3.95 1.06
N ASP A 56 -5.00 4.77 1.31
CA ASP A 56 -3.89 5.03 0.38
C ASP A 56 -2.86 3.89 0.53
N THR A 57 -2.85 2.98 -0.44
CA THR A 57 -1.94 1.82 -0.45
C THR A 57 -0.88 2.00 -1.52
N SER A 58 0.39 1.91 -1.14
CA SER A 58 1.53 2.26 -2.00
C SER A 58 2.69 1.28 -1.87
N ASN A 59 3.60 1.24 -2.86
CA ASN A 59 4.85 0.50 -2.71
C ASN A 59 5.71 1.11 -1.58
N GLU A 60 6.19 0.26 -0.68
CA GLU A 60 7.09 0.67 0.40
C GLU A 60 8.53 0.79 -0.09
N ARG A 61 9.00 -0.18 -0.87
CA ARG A 61 10.38 -0.22 -1.35
C ARG A 61 10.60 0.75 -2.51
N ARG A 62 11.71 1.49 -2.43
CA ARG A 62 12.15 2.48 -3.45
C ARG A 62 13.63 2.39 -3.82
N LEU A 63 14.45 1.82 -2.93
CA LEU A 63 15.88 1.65 -3.13
C LEU A 63 16.20 0.22 -3.57
N SER A 64 17.19 0.08 -4.45
CA SER A 64 17.66 -1.20 -5.00
C SER A 64 16.61 -1.93 -5.86
N LEU A 65 15.82 -1.17 -6.62
CA LEU A 65 14.92 -1.64 -7.66
C LEU A 65 14.80 -0.59 -8.77
N THR A 66 14.33 -0.99 -9.95
CA THR A 66 13.97 -0.06 -11.03
C THR A 66 12.56 0.50 -10.84
N GLU A 67 12.25 1.61 -11.50
CA GLU A 67 10.91 2.21 -11.53
C GLU A 67 9.85 1.19 -11.98
N TYR A 68 10.17 0.38 -12.99
CA TYR A 68 9.30 -0.70 -13.46
C TYR A 68 9.03 -1.73 -12.37
N GLN A 69 10.06 -2.16 -11.63
CA GLN A 69 9.88 -3.11 -10.52
C GLN A 69 9.06 -2.50 -9.38
N ALA A 70 9.19 -1.20 -9.11
CA ALA A 70 8.36 -0.49 -8.13
C ALA A 70 6.88 -0.51 -8.54
N ALA A 71 6.60 -0.10 -9.78
CA ALA A 71 5.24 -0.06 -10.32
C ALA A 71 4.62 -1.45 -10.42
N LYS A 72 5.38 -2.44 -10.90
CA LYS A 72 4.93 -3.84 -10.99
C LYS A 72 4.66 -4.43 -9.60
N GLY A 73 5.54 -4.20 -8.62
CA GLY A 73 5.34 -4.64 -7.24
C GLY A 73 4.07 -4.04 -6.61
N MET A 74 3.78 -2.77 -6.91
CA MET A 74 2.52 -2.14 -6.51
C MET A 74 1.32 -2.84 -7.15
N SER A 75 1.32 -2.99 -8.48
CA SER A 75 0.24 -3.63 -9.23
C SER A 75 -0.03 -5.06 -8.77
N ASP A 76 1.02 -5.88 -8.65
CA ASP A 76 0.92 -7.28 -8.24
C ASP A 76 0.40 -7.38 -6.80
N GLY A 77 0.90 -6.55 -5.88
CA GLY A 77 0.45 -6.54 -4.49
C GLY A 77 -1.01 -6.11 -4.33
N ILE A 78 -1.47 -5.12 -5.11
CA ILE A 78 -2.89 -4.71 -5.11
C ILE A 78 -3.79 -5.82 -5.65
N ALA A 79 -3.38 -6.49 -6.74
CA ALA A 79 -4.13 -7.60 -7.29
C ALA A 79 -4.32 -8.74 -6.26
N GLU A 80 -3.28 -9.08 -5.50
CA GLU A 80 -3.36 -10.07 -4.44
C GLU A 80 -4.25 -9.62 -3.28
N LEU A 81 -4.17 -8.34 -2.85
CA LEU A 81 -5.06 -7.81 -1.82
C LEU A 81 -6.53 -7.87 -2.23
N ILE A 82 -6.84 -7.57 -3.50
CA ILE A 82 -8.21 -7.66 -4.04
C ILE A 82 -8.68 -9.12 -4.02
N LYS A 83 -7.85 -10.08 -4.46
CA LYS A 83 -8.19 -11.51 -4.43
C LYS A 83 -8.48 -11.99 -3.00
N ILE A 84 -7.61 -11.65 -2.06
CA ILE A 84 -7.79 -12.01 -0.65
C ILE A 84 -9.07 -11.37 -0.09
N GLY A 85 -9.30 -10.09 -0.38
CA GLY A 85 -10.50 -9.37 0.04
C GLY A 85 -11.80 -9.93 -0.53
N ALA A 86 -11.78 -10.46 -1.75
CA ALA A 86 -12.92 -11.13 -2.38
C ALA A 86 -13.19 -12.53 -1.82
N SER A 87 -12.19 -13.18 -1.24
CA SER A 87 -12.31 -14.51 -0.62
C SER A 87 -12.74 -14.49 0.85
N LEU A 88 -12.84 -13.30 1.45
CA LEU A 88 -13.24 -13.06 2.84
C LEU A 88 -14.67 -12.54 2.90
#